data_AF-A0A8S3G2C7-F1
#
_entry.id   AF-A0A8S3G2C7-F1
#
_cell.length_a   1.000
_cell.length_b   1.000
_cell.length_c   1.000
_cell.angle_alpha   90.00
_cell.angle_beta   90.00
_cell.angle_gamma   90.00
#
_symmetry.space_group_name_H-M   'P 1'
#
loop_
_entity.id
_entity.type
_entity.pdbx_description
1 polymer ?
#
loop_
_entity_poly.entity_id
_entity_poly.type
_entity_poly.pdbx_seq_one_letter_code
_entity_poly.pdbx_strand_id
1 'polypeptide(L)'
;MATSGNELNERTRQLEEHIIDPRSSISIDSLLDSIIALVYDSEGLKKTKSFDTFYSKFSTCTRDIRDKRVNFNDFEPIKIIGRGAFGTVDLVRQKPSGQVYAMKTLSKFEMLKRSDSAFFWEERNIMAFSNSDWIVKLHYAFQDSKNV
;
A
#
# COMPACT_ATOMS: atom_id res chain seq x y z
N MET A 1 10.31 -41.40 9.85
CA MET A 1 11.00 -40.35 9.06
C MET A 1 10.16 -39.76 7.92
N ALA A 2 9.05 -40.38 7.48
CA ALA A 2 8.19 -39.83 6.42
C ALA A 2 7.12 -38.81 6.91
N THR A 3 6.90 -38.68 8.22
CA THR A 3 5.85 -37.84 8.81
C THR A 3 6.25 -36.38 8.97
N SER A 4 7.53 -36.09 9.26
CA SER A 4 8.03 -34.72 9.49
C SER A 4 8.14 -33.89 8.21
N GLY A 5 8.47 -34.51 7.08
CA GLY A 5 8.51 -33.82 5.78
C GLY A 5 7.11 -33.40 5.31
N ASN A 6 6.09 -34.18 5.66
CA ASN A 6 4.70 -33.89 5.29
C ASN A 6 4.12 -32.72 6.10
N GLU A 7 4.49 -32.62 7.39
CA GLU A 7 4.09 -31.49 8.24
C GLU A 7 4.75 -30.17 7.83
N LEU A 8 6.03 -30.19 7.47
CA LEU A 8 6.73 -28.98 7.01
C LEU A 8 6.12 -28.44 5.72
N ASN A 9 5.87 -29.32 4.74
CA ASN A 9 5.27 -28.94 3.48
C ASN A 9 3.86 -28.34 3.68
N GLU A 10 3.08 -28.89 4.60
CA GLU A 10 1.75 -28.36 4.91
C GLU A 10 1.80 -26.97 5.55
N ARG A 11 2.74 -26.73 6.47
CA ARG A 11 2.94 -25.39 7.06
C ARG A 11 3.37 -24.36 6.01
N THR A 12 4.25 -24.74 5.08
CA THR A 12 4.66 -23.89 3.97
C THR A 12 3.48 -23.56 3.06
N ARG A 13 2.67 -24.56 2.71
CA ARG A 13 1.47 -24.40 1.87
C ARG A 13 0.47 -23.43 2.52
N GLN A 14 0.22 -23.56 3.81
CA GLN A 14 -0.67 -22.65 4.55
C GLN A 14 -0.14 -21.21 4.53
N LEU A 15 1.17 -21.02 4.70
CA LEU A 15 1.77 -19.69 4.64
C LEU A 15 1.64 -19.08 3.23
N GLU A 16 1.87 -19.86 2.18
CA GLU A 16 1.69 -19.42 0.79
C GLU A 16 0.25 -18.98 0.52
N GLU A 17 -0.75 -19.74 0.99
CA GLU A 17 -2.17 -19.38 0.91
C GLU A 17 -2.46 -18.02 1.56
N HIS A 18 -1.86 -17.73 2.71
CA HIS A 18 -2.01 -16.44 3.37
C HIS A 18 -1.29 -15.29 2.66
N ILE A 19 -0.19 -15.54 1.95
CA ILE A 19 0.56 -14.50 1.22
C ILE A 19 -0.15 -14.11 -0.08
N ILE A 20 -0.79 -15.08 -0.75
CA ILE A 20 -1.52 -14.83 -2.01
C ILE A 20 -2.93 -14.26 -1.80
N ASP A 21 -3.53 -14.43 -0.62
CA ASP A 21 -4.83 -13.86 -0.30
C ASP A 21 -4.74 -12.33 -0.12
N PRO A 22 -5.38 -11.50 -0.99
CA PRO A 22 -5.34 -10.04 -0.89
C PRO A 22 -6.08 -9.48 0.33
N ARG A 23 -6.87 -10.30 1.04
CA ARG A 23 -7.55 -9.91 2.29
C ARG A 23 -6.73 -10.21 3.53
N SER A 24 -5.67 -11.00 3.38
CA SER A 24 -4.77 -11.35 4.47
C SER A 24 -3.94 -10.15 4.91
N SER A 25 -3.72 -10.03 6.22
CA SER A 25 -2.83 -9.02 6.80
C SER A 25 -1.36 -9.22 6.42
N ILE A 26 -1.00 -10.43 5.97
CA ILE A 26 0.34 -10.78 5.49
C ILE A 26 0.36 -11.03 3.98
N SER A 27 -0.59 -10.45 3.26
CA SER A 27 -0.57 -10.44 1.79
C SER A 27 0.75 -9.87 1.27
N ILE A 28 1.11 -10.23 0.03
CA ILE A 28 2.33 -9.71 -0.59
C ILE A 28 2.40 -8.18 -0.59
N ASP A 29 1.28 -7.49 -0.83
CA ASP A 29 1.21 -6.02 -0.79
C ASP A 29 1.48 -5.48 0.62
N SER A 30 0.93 -6.10 1.67
CA SER A 30 1.15 -5.73 3.07
C SER A 30 2.60 -5.93 3.52
N LEU A 31 3.24 -7.03 3.07
CA LEU A 31 4.65 -7.30 3.34
C LEU A 31 5.56 -6.28 2.65
N LEU A 32 5.28 -5.94 1.39
CA LEU A 32 6.03 -4.92 0.65
C LEU A 32 5.86 -3.53 1.27
N ASP A 33 4.64 -3.16 1.66
CA ASP A 33 4.35 -1.91 2.36
C ASP A 33 5.13 -1.81 3.68
N SER A 34 5.24 -2.92 4.43
CA SER A 34 5.97 -2.97 5.69
C SER A 34 7.47 -2.70 5.51
N ILE A 35 8.10 -3.30 4.50
CA ILE A 35 9.53 -3.08 4.22
C ILE A 35 9.76 -1.64 3.75
N ILE A 36 8.89 -1.10 2.90
CA ILE A 36 8.95 0.29 2.45
C ILE A 36 8.85 1.23 3.65
N ALA A 37 7.85 1.05 4.52
CA ALA A 37 7.66 1.86 5.71
C ALA A 37 8.88 1.81 6.65
N LEU A 38 9.42 0.61 6.91
CA LEU A 38 10.61 0.44 7.75
C LEU A 38 11.84 1.18 7.20
N VAL A 39 12.07 1.14 5.88
CA VAL A 39 13.17 1.89 5.27
C VAL A 39 12.94 3.40 5.40
N TYR A 40 11.73 3.88 5.16
CA TYR A 40 11.40 5.29 5.31
C TYR A 40 11.60 5.81 6.74
N ASP A 41 11.08 5.08 7.73
CA ASP A 41 11.20 5.48 9.13
C ASP A 41 12.65 5.40 9.62
N SER A 42 13.49 4.55 9.00
CA SER A 42 14.89 4.44 9.35
C SER A 42 15.75 5.64 8.95
N GLU A 43 15.35 6.44 7.95
CA GLU A 43 16.10 7.64 7.52
C GLU A 43 16.17 8.72 8.61
N GLY A 44 15.16 8.78 9.48
CA GLY A 44 15.04 9.80 10.53
C GLY A 44 15.58 9.41 11.90
N LEU A 45 16.04 8.16 12.09
CA LEU A 45 16.49 7.66 13.38
C LEU A 45 17.97 7.97 13.64
N LYS A 46 18.34 8.08 14.93
CA LYS A 46 19.74 8.20 15.36
C LYS A 46 20.52 6.98 14.83
N LYS A 47 21.49 7.24 13.93
CA LYS A 47 22.29 6.25 13.22
C LYS A 47 23.01 5.31 14.17
N THR A 48 22.40 4.15 14.43
CA THR A 48 23.13 3.00 14.96
C THR A 48 23.71 2.23 13.79
N LYS A 49 24.86 1.55 13.99
CA LYS A 49 25.46 0.72 12.94
C LYS A 49 24.48 -0.30 12.35
N SER A 50 23.54 -0.79 13.16
CA SER A 50 22.50 -1.73 12.74
C SER A 50 21.51 -1.10 11.75
N PHE A 51 21.05 0.12 12.00
CA PHE A 51 20.13 0.83 11.09
C PHE A 51 20.82 1.22 9.79
N ASP A 52 22.08 1.68 9.85
CA ASP A 52 22.84 2.00 8.64
C ASP A 52 23.01 0.75 7.76
N THR A 53 23.36 -0.38 8.37
CA THR A 53 23.50 -1.66 7.66
C THR A 53 22.18 -2.10 7.02
N PHE A 54 21.06 -1.98 7.75
CA PHE A 54 19.74 -2.28 7.22
C PHE A 54 19.36 -1.38 6.05
N TYR A 55 19.49 -0.05 6.22
CA TYR A 55 19.14 0.92 5.19
C TYR A 55 19.98 0.73 3.92
N SER A 56 21.30 0.56 4.05
CA SER A 56 22.17 0.29 2.91
C SER A 56 21.78 -0.99 2.17
N LYS A 57 21.32 -2.02 2.88
CA LYS A 57 20.90 -3.29 2.28
C LYS A 57 19.55 -3.19 1.55
N PHE A 58 18.57 -2.47 2.09
CA PHE A 58 17.19 -2.52 1.59
C PHE A 58 16.76 -1.28 0.78
N SER A 59 17.45 -0.14 0.88
CA SER A 59 17.10 1.10 0.18
C SER A 59 16.98 0.97 -1.34
N THR A 60 17.87 0.18 -1.96
CA THR A 60 17.83 -0.03 -3.42
C THR A 60 16.62 -0.88 -3.82
N CYS A 61 16.32 -1.94 -3.05
CA CYS A 61 15.18 -2.82 -3.30
C CYS A 61 13.85 -2.08 -3.08
N THR A 62 13.73 -1.29 -2.00
CA THR A 62 12.50 -0.52 -1.77
C THR A 62 12.24 0.53 -2.84
N ARG A 63 13.29 1.14 -3.41
CA ARG A 63 13.14 2.01 -4.58
C ARG A 63 12.60 1.24 -5.78
N ASP A 64 13.17 0.08 -6.10
CA ASP A 64 12.68 -0.74 -7.23
C ASP A 64 11.23 -1.17 -7.02
N ILE A 65 10.85 -1.64 -5.82
CA ILE A 65 9.47 -1.99 -5.50
C ILE A 65 8.53 -0.80 -5.74
N ARG A 66 8.92 0.42 -5.32
CA ARG A 66 8.10 1.63 -5.51
C ARG A 66 7.98 2.06 -6.97
N ASP A 67 9.05 1.92 -7.75
CA ASP A 67 9.06 2.29 -9.16
C ASP A 67 8.28 1.29 -10.03
N LYS A 68 8.20 0.01 -9.61
CA LYS A 68 7.47 -1.04 -10.32
C LYS A 68 5.99 -1.12 -9.94
N ARG A 69 5.62 -0.75 -8.71
CA ARG A 69 4.22 -0.69 -8.27
C ARG A 69 3.56 0.58 -8.82
N VAL A 70 2.24 0.51 -8.93
CA VAL A 70 1.41 1.66 -9.32
C VAL A 70 1.71 2.82 -8.38
N ASN A 71 2.01 3.97 -8.95
CA ASN A 71 2.35 5.17 -8.19
C ASN A 71 1.76 6.41 -8.84
N PHE A 72 1.88 7.55 -8.15
CA PHE A 72 1.29 8.80 -8.61
C PHE A 72 1.78 9.24 -10.00
N ASN A 73 3.02 8.92 -10.38
CA ASN A 73 3.58 9.31 -11.68
C ASN A 73 2.92 8.58 -12.86
N ASP A 74 2.19 7.50 -12.61
CA ASP A 74 1.43 6.77 -13.65
C ASP A 74 0.15 7.51 -14.05
N PHE A 75 -0.21 8.57 -13.33
CA PHE A 75 -1.43 9.34 -13.55
C PHE A 75 -1.12 10.79 -13.89
N GLU A 76 -1.97 11.37 -14.73
CA GLU A 76 -1.97 12.79 -15.09
C GLU A 76 -3.20 13.45 -14.45
N PRO A 77 -3.03 14.42 -13.54
CA PRO A 77 -4.14 15.13 -12.94
C PRO A 77 -4.78 16.08 -13.97
N ILE A 78 -6.09 16.01 -14.10
CA ILE A 78 -6.88 16.86 -15.00
C ILE A 78 -7.50 18.02 -14.20
N LYS A 79 -8.24 17.69 -13.13
CA LYS A 79 -9.01 18.68 -12.37
C LYS A 79 -9.36 18.19 -10.98
N ILE A 80 -9.26 19.06 -9.97
CA ILE A 80 -9.84 18.81 -8.65
C ILE A 80 -11.37 18.81 -8.76
N ILE A 81 -12.01 17.71 -8.35
CA ILE A 81 -13.47 17.53 -8.35
C ILE A 81 -14.08 17.47 -6.94
N GLY A 82 -13.24 17.31 -5.91
CA GLY A 82 -13.71 17.33 -4.52
C GLY A 82 -12.61 17.75 -3.53
N ARG A 83 -13.03 18.32 -2.41
CA ARG A 83 -12.16 18.66 -1.27
C ARG A 83 -12.84 18.23 0.01
N GLY A 84 -12.10 17.55 0.89
CA GLY A 84 -12.58 17.04 2.16
C GLY A 84 -11.66 17.45 3.32
N ALA A 85 -11.98 16.98 4.52
CA ALA A 85 -11.26 17.33 5.75
C ALA A 85 -9.82 16.79 5.80
N PHE A 86 -9.51 15.76 5.01
CA PHE A 86 -8.22 15.04 5.04
C PHE A 86 -7.49 15.06 3.69
N GLY A 87 -8.06 15.70 2.65
CA GLY A 87 -7.42 15.79 1.34
C GLY A 87 -8.38 16.10 0.19
N THR A 88 -8.03 15.66 -1.02
CA THR A 88 -8.71 16.03 -2.27
C THR A 88 -9.17 14.81 -3.07
N VAL A 89 -10.11 15.05 -3.98
CA VAL A 89 -10.45 14.11 -5.04
C VAL A 89 -10.17 14.77 -6.37
N ASP A 90 -9.29 14.16 -7.14
CA ASP A 90 -8.80 14.64 -8.43
C ASP A 90 -9.30 13.73 -9.55
N LEU A 91 -9.85 14.31 -10.61
CA LEU A 91 -10.06 13.61 -11.87
C LEU A 91 -8.70 13.42 -12.54
N VAL A 92 -8.31 12.17 -12.76
CA VAL A 92 -7.00 11.81 -13.31
C VAL A 92 -7.14 10.93 -14.53
N ARG A 93 -6.12 10.92 -15.39
CA ARG A 93 -5.97 9.98 -16.50
C ARG A 93 -4.76 9.10 -16.28
N GLN A 94 -4.94 7.78 -16.32
CA GLN A 94 -3.82 6.84 -16.28
C GLN A 94 -3.06 6.92 -17.62
N LYS A 95 -1.76 7.19 -17.58
CA LYS A 95 -0.96 7.45 -18.78
C LYS A 95 -0.86 6.23 -19.71
N PRO A 96 -0.60 4.99 -19.22
CA PRO A 96 -0.48 3.83 -20.12
C PRO A 96 -1.78 3.42 -20.82
N SER A 97 -2.92 3.50 -20.14
CA SER A 97 -4.21 3.01 -20.66
C SER A 97 -5.09 4.10 -21.26
N GLY A 98 -4.84 5.37 -20.90
CA GLY A 98 -5.73 6.49 -21.20
C GLY A 98 -7.03 6.51 -20.39
N GLN A 99 -7.26 5.53 -19.50
CA GLN A 99 -8.48 5.42 -18.71
C GLN A 99 -8.56 6.55 -17.68
N VAL A 100 -9.77 7.09 -17.48
CA VAL A 100 -10.04 8.17 -16.54
C VAL A 100 -10.58 7.60 -15.23
N TYR A 101 -10.08 8.15 -14.11
CA TYR A 101 -10.45 7.75 -12.75
C TYR A 101 -10.66 8.99 -11.86
N ALA A 102 -11.31 8.79 -10.71
CA ALA A 102 -11.27 9.72 -9.59
C ALA A 102 -10.26 9.21 -8.55
N MET A 103 -9.23 9.99 -8.26
CA MET A 103 -8.19 9.68 -7.29
C MET A 103 -8.44 10.47 -6.01
N LYS A 104 -8.74 9.77 -4.92
CA LYS A 104 -8.83 10.36 -3.58
C LYS A 104 -7.45 10.33 -2.96
N THR A 105 -6.94 11.48 -2.54
CA THR A 105 -5.65 11.62 -1.84
C THR A 105 -5.94 11.98 -0.39
N LEU A 106 -5.38 11.22 0.56
CA LEU A 106 -5.50 11.46 2.00
C LEU A 106 -4.13 11.80 2.59
N SER A 107 -4.03 12.92 3.30
CA SER A 107 -2.79 13.36 3.95
C SER A 107 -2.50 12.51 5.19
N LYS A 108 -1.39 11.77 5.18
CA LYS A 108 -0.91 10.98 6.34
C LYS A 108 -0.73 11.86 7.57
N PHE A 109 -0.22 13.08 7.39
CA PHE A 109 0.00 14.02 8.48
C PHE A 109 -1.31 14.44 9.15
N GLU A 110 -2.32 14.82 8.38
CA GLU A 110 -3.62 15.22 8.93
C GLU A 110 -4.35 14.04 9.60
N MET A 111 -4.16 12.83 9.06
CA MET A 111 -4.69 11.60 9.63
C MET A 111 -3.99 11.18 10.92
N LEU A 112 -2.69 11.46 11.10
CA LEU A 112 -2.00 11.18 12.36
C LEU A 112 -2.33 12.21 13.44
N LYS A 113 -2.57 13.46 13.04
CA LYS A 113 -2.88 14.57 13.96
C LYS A 113 -4.24 14.39 14.65
N ARG A 114 -5.21 13.82 13.95
CA ARG A 114 -6.53 13.46 14.49
C ARG A 114 -6.44 11.98 14.81
N SER A 115 -6.54 11.56 16.06
CA SER A 115 -6.28 10.21 16.61
C SER A 115 -7.17 9.05 16.08
N ASP A 116 -7.71 9.22 14.88
CA ASP A 116 -8.85 8.55 14.28
C ASP A 116 -8.41 8.02 12.90
N SER A 117 -7.22 7.43 12.84
CA SER A 117 -6.55 7.06 11.60
C SER A 117 -7.08 5.77 10.98
N ALA A 118 -7.94 4.99 11.63
CA ALA A 118 -8.32 3.65 11.15
C ALA A 118 -9.45 3.60 10.11
N PHE A 119 -10.15 4.71 9.83
CA PHE A 119 -11.38 4.70 9.01
C PHE A 119 -11.15 4.30 7.54
N PHE A 120 -9.95 4.54 7.00
CA PHE A 120 -9.66 4.26 5.60
C PHE A 120 -9.63 2.75 5.28
N TRP A 121 -9.42 1.87 6.27
CA TRP A 121 -9.41 0.43 6.06
C TRP A 121 -10.77 -0.07 5.59
N GLU A 122 -11.84 0.32 6.29
CA GLU A 122 -13.20 -0.06 5.92
C GLU A 122 -13.62 0.58 4.61
N GLU A 123 -13.32 1.87 4.41
CA GLU A 123 -13.57 2.55 3.13
C GLU A 123 -12.93 1.79 1.96
N ARG A 124 -11.64 1.45 2.07
CA ARG A 124 -10.90 0.69 1.08
C ARG A 124 -11.51 -0.69 0.86
N ASN A 125 -11.78 -1.43 1.93
CA ASN A 125 -12.25 -2.81 1.86
C ASN A 125 -13.65 -2.89 1.23
N ILE A 126 -14.55 -1.96 1.57
CA ILE A 126 -15.88 -1.87 0.97
C ILE A 126 -15.76 -1.63 -0.54
N MET A 127 -14.96 -0.66 -0.97
CA MET A 127 -14.83 -0.33 -2.40
C MET A 127 -14.03 -1.39 -3.19
N ALA A 128 -13.10 -2.11 -2.56
CA ALA A 128 -12.27 -3.12 -3.21
C ALA A 128 -12.98 -4.48 -3.36
N PHE A 129 -13.76 -4.88 -2.36
CA PHE A 129 -14.28 -6.26 -2.26
C PHE A 129 -15.79 -6.37 -2.42
N SER A 130 -16.52 -5.24 -2.47
CA SER A 130 -17.95 -5.28 -2.75
C SER A 130 -18.21 -5.60 -4.23
N ASN A 131 -19.18 -6.48 -4.48
CA ASN A 131 -19.68 -6.81 -5.81
C ASN A 131 -21.10 -6.24 -5.98
N SER A 132 -21.20 -4.92 -5.94
CA SER A 132 -22.47 -4.19 -6.02
C SER A 132 -22.34 -2.99 -6.95
N ASP A 133 -23.26 -2.85 -7.90
CA ASP A 133 -23.32 -1.71 -8.82
C ASP A 133 -23.62 -0.38 -8.09
N TRP A 134 -24.04 -0.45 -6.83
CA TRP A 134 -24.33 0.72 -5.98
C TRP A 134 -23.10 1.26 -5.24
N ILE A 135 -21.97 0.52 -5.27
CA ILE A 135 -20.74 0.89 -4.57
C ILE A 135 -19.69 1.25 -5.61
N VAL A 136 -19.08 2.43 -5.43
CA VAL A 136 -17.96 2.87 -6.28
C VAL A 136 -16.81 1.87 -6.12
N LYS A 137 -16.34 1.34 -7.24
CA LYS A 137 -15.28 0.33 -7.27
C LYS A 137 -13.91 0.98 -7.11
N LEU A 138 -13.10 0.41 -6.22
CA LEU A 138 -11.68 0.75 -6.11
C LEU A 138 -10.88 -0.08 -7.12
N HIS A 139 -10.12 0.59 -7.98
CA HIS A 139 -9.23 -0.07 -8.94
C HIS A 139 -7.82 -0.24 -8.40
N TYR A 140 -7.31 0.77 -7.69
CA TYR A 140 -5.96 0.80 -7.14
C TYR A 140 -5.98 1.50 -5.78
N ALA A 141 -5.13 1.03 -4.86
CA ALA A 141 -4.75 1.74 -3.66
C ALA A 141 -3.23 1.66 -3.51
N PHE A 142 -2.58 2.79 -3.34
CA PHE A 142 -1.14 2.90 -3.19
C PHE A 142 -0.82 4.09 -2.29
N GLN A 143 0.42 4.21 -1.85
CA GLN A 143 0.84 5.25 -0.91
C GLN A 143 2.20 5.82 -1.29
N ASP A 144 2.44 7.06 -0.89
CA ASP A 144 3.76 7.69 -0.91
C ASP A 144 4.18 8.13 0.49
N SER A 145 5.26 8.89 0.64
CA SER A 145 5.75 9.31 1.96
C SER A 145 4.82 10.29 2.68
N LYS A 146 3.91 10.95 1.97
CA LYS A 146 3.03 12.01 2.48
C LYS A 146 1.55 11.63 2.45
N ASN A 147 1.14 10.79 1.51
CA ASN A 147 -0.26 10.52 1.21
C ASN A 147 -0.55 9.01 1.11
N VAL A 148 -1.81 8.67 1.36
CA VAL A 148 -2.46 7.38 1.06
C VAL A 148 -3.63 7.63 0.14
#